data_AF-A0A915L9M2-F1
#
_entry.id   AF-A0A915L9M2-F1
#
_cell.length_a   1.000
_cell.length_b   1.000
_cell.length_c   1.000
_cell.angle_alpha   90.00
_cell.angle_beta   90.00
_cell.angle_gamma   90.00
#
_symmetry.space_group_name_H-M   'P 1'
#
loop_
_entity.id
_entity.type
_entity.pdbx_description
1 polymer ?
#
loop_
_entity_poly.entity_id
_entity_poly.type
_entity_poly.pdbx_seq_one_letter_code
_entity_poly.pdbx_strand_id
1 'polypeptide(L)'
;MTRKLLKMADERGVTIIGPATVGGLRPGCFKIGNTGGMMDNILSSKLYRPGSVSYVSRSGGMSNELNNIVSLTSNGVCEGIAIGGDRYPGTTFMDHLLRYEADPSCKMMVMLGEVGGIEEYSVCEAIRSGKITKPLVAWCIGTCSGMFTSEVQFGHAGACANAERETAVSKNAALRHAGAIVPNSFDDLDTAIQKVYKELVSSGIIVPQDERPPPPVPMDYSWARELGLIRKPASFMTSICDERGNELLYAGMPITKIFEEEMGIGGVLGLLWFQRRLPHYACKFIEMCLMVTADHGPAVSGAHNTIICARAGKDLVSSLASGLLTIGDRFGGALDEAARQFSSAYDANMIPMEFVNKMRKEGKLIMGI
;
A
#
# COMPACT_ATOMS: atom_id res chain seq x y z
N MET A 1 -17.99 15.20 -15.32
CA MET A 1 -17.01 16.01 -14.57
C MET A 1 -15.74 16.27 -15.39
N THR A 2 -15.10 15.23 -15.93
CA THR A 2 -13.87 15.32 -16.75
C THR A 2 -13.91 16.39 -17.84
N ARG A 3 -14.93 16.42 -18.72
CA ARG A 3 -15.06 17.45 -19.78
C ARG A 3 -15.02 18.90 -19.28
N LYS A 4 -15.50 19.19 -18.06
CA LYS A 4 -15.41 20.55 -17.46
C LYS A 4 -13.99 20.88 -17.04
N LEU A 5 -13.25 19.90 -16.53
CA LEU A 5 -11.83 20.04 -16.21
C LEU A 5 -11.02 20.29 -17.49
N LEU A 6 -11.31 19.55 -18.57
CA LEU A 6 -10.61 19.73 -19.85
C LEU A 6 -10.81 21.13 -20.40
N LYS A 7 -12.06 21.60 -20.44
CA LYS A 7 -12.37 22.98 -20.86
C LYS A 7 -11.57 24.02 -20.06
N MET A 8 -11.51 23.87 -18.74
CA MET A 8 -10.75 24.81 -17.89
C MET A 8 -9.24 24.70 -18.09
N ALA A 9 -8.73 23.50 -18.35
CA ALA A 9 -7.32 23.26 -18.61
C ALA A 9 -6.90 23.91 -19.94
N ASP A 10 -7.72 23.75 -20.98
CA ASP A 10 -7.53 24.37 -22.28
C ASP A 10 -7.55 25.90 -22.18
N GLU A 11 -8.53 26.47 -21.47
CA GLU A 11 -8.64 27.92 -21.22
C GLU A 11 -7.43 28.49 -20.46
N ARG A 12 -6.71 27.65 -19.71
CA ARG A 12 -5.55 28.06 -18.89
C ARG A 12 -4.21 27.59 -19.44
N GLY A 13 -4.18 26.89 -20.58
CA GLY A 13 -2.95 26.33 -21.14
C GLY A 13 -2.27 25.29 -20.22
N VAL A 14 -3.04 24.52 -19.46
CA VAL A 14 -2.53 23.50 -18.54
C VAL A 14 -2.66 22.12 -19.18
N THR A 15 -1.55 21.38 -19.26
CA THR A 15 -1.55 19.99 -19.73
C THR A 15 -2.08 19.04 -18.65
N ILE A 16 -3.06 18.18 -18.99
CA ILE A 16 -3.60 17.17 -18.08
C ILE A 16 -3.31 15.77 -18.63
N ILE A 17 -2.42 15.02 -17.96
CA ILE A 17 -2.20 13.60 -18.22
C ILE A 17 -3.18 12.78 -17.36
N GLY A 18 -4.09 12.03 -17.99
CA GLY A 18 -5.18 11.31 -17.33
C GLY A 18 -6.56 11.90 -17.64
N PRO A 19 -7.64 11.55 -16.92
CA PRO A 19 -7.69 10.69 -15.72
C PRO A 19 -7.44 9.19 -16.00
N ALA A 20 -7.56 8.35 -14.97
CA ALA A 20 -7.39 6.89 -15.07
C ALA A 20 -6.04 6.47 -15.69
N THR A 21 -4.96 7.11 -15.22
CA THR A 21 -3.60 6.87 -15.67
C THR A 21 -2.66 6.63 -14.49
N VAL A 22 -1.58 5.87 -14.73
CA VAL A 22 -0.42 5.82 -13.83
C VAL A 22 0.44 7.09 -13.94
N GLY A 23 0.31 7.82 -15.05
CA GLY A 23 1.07 9.03 -15.39
C GLY A 23 2.00 8.80 -16.58
N GLY A 24 3.29 8.99 -16.35
CA GLY A 24 4.32 8.91 -17.37
C GLY A 24 5.70 9.19 -16.77
N LEU A 25 6.73 8.96 -17.57
CA LEU A 25 8.11 9.18 -17.16
C LEU A 25 8.96 9.69 -18.31
N ARG A 26 9.98 10.48 -17.97
CA ARG A 26 11.07 10.91 -18.83
C ARG A 26 12.36 10.46 -18.15
N PRO A 27 12.99 9.35 -18.60
CA PRO A 27 14.18 8.78 -17.96
C PRO A 27 15.29 9.80 -17.76
N GLY A 28 15.88 9.80 -16.56
CA GLY A 28 16.90 10.78 -16.16
C GLY A 28 16.37 12.18 -15.83
N CYS A 29 15.05 12.42 -15.94
CA CYS A 29 14.44 13.72 -15.64
C CYS A 29 13.37 13.63 -14.55
N PHE A 30 12.24 12.99 -14.85
CA PHE A 30 11.07 13.00 -13.97
C PHE A 30 10.18 11.77 -14.17
N LYS A 31 9.54 11.31 -13.10
CA LYS A 31 8.56 10.22 -13.08
C LYS A 31 7.33 10.68 -12.31
N ILE A 32 6.15 10.54 -12.92
CA ILE A 32 4.88 10.85 -12.27
C ILE A 32 4.48 9.66 -11.40
N GLY A 33 4.44 9.86 -10.07
CA GLY A 33 3.90 8.90 -9.11
C GLY A 33 4.49 7.49 -9.25
N ASN A 34 3.62 6.52 -9.53
CA ASN A 34 3.97 5.09 -9.55
C ASN A 34 4.47 4.58 -10.92
N THR A 35 4.60 5.43 -11.93
CA THR A 35 4.98 5.02 -13.30
C THR A 35 6.33 4.28 -13.29
N GLY A 36 6.39 3.04 -13.80
CA GLY A 36 7.64 2.27 -13.79
C GLY A 36 7.90 1.48 -12.50
N GLY A 37 7.00 1.51 -11.51
CA GLY A 37 7.04 0.62 -10.35
C GLY A 37 8.21 0.88 -9.37
N MET A 38 8.66 -0.20 -8.71
CA MET A 38 9.77 -0.18 -7.76
C MET A 38 11.12 0.10 -8.45
N MET A 39 12.13 0.47 -7.66
CA MET A 39 13.48 0.78 -8.17
C MET A 39 14.07 -0.37 -9.01
N ASP A 40 13.79 -1.62 -8.63
CA ASP A 40 14.27 -2.82 -9.33
C ASP A 40 13.83 -2.83 -10.82
N ASN A 41 12.59 -2.42 -11.10
CA ASN A 41 12.08 -2.31 -12.46
C ASN A 41 12.65 -1.08 -13.18
N ILE A 42 12.83 0.05 -12.48
CA ILE A 42 13.50 1.24 -13.04
C ILE A 42 14.92 0.90 -13.51
N LEU A 43 15.67 0.12 -12.72
CA LEU A 43 17.01 -0.34 -13.06
C LEU A 43 16.99 -1.38 -14.19
N SER A 44 16.11 -2.37 -14.11
CA SER A 44 16.02 -3.47 -15.09
C SER A 44 15.68 -2.96 -16.50
N SER A 45 14.72 -2.04 -16.60
CA SER A 45 14.36 -1.40 -17.88
C SER A 45 15.21 -0.17 -18.22
N LYS A 46 16.32 0.06 -17.48
CA LYS A 46 17.29 1.15 -17.70
C LYS A 46 16.67 2.56 -17.77
N LEU A 47 15.61 2.79 -16.98
CA LEU A 47 14.84 4.05 -16.97
C LEU A 47 15.49 5.20 -16.18
N TYR A 48 16.72 4.99 -15.69
CA TYR A 48 17.53 6.03 -15.05
C TYR A 48 18.26 6.93 -16.06
N ARG A 49 18.32 6.55 -17.35
CA ARG A 49 18.95 7.34 -18.42
C ARG A 49 18.08 7.38 -19.68
N PRO A 50 18.08 8.49 -20.44
CA PRO A 50 17.28 8.62 -21.66
C PRO A 50 17.82 7.80 -22.82
N GLY A 51 16.92 7.19 -23.59
CA GLY A 51 17.18 6.67 -24.93
C GLY A 51 16.57 7.56 -26.01
N SER A 52 16.18 6.97 -27.13
CA SER A 52 15.70 7.69 -28.33
C SER A 52 14.26 7.37 -28.73
N VAL A 53 13.60 6.47 -28.00
CA VAL A 53 12.24 5.99 -28.31
C VAL A 53 11.24 6.66 -27.39
N SER A 54 10.29 7.42 -27.93
CA SER A 54 9.17 7.94 -27.13
C SER A 54 7.92 7.13 -27.36
N TYR A 55 7.10 6.92 -26.33
CA TYR A 55 5.84 6.20 -26.49
C TYR A 55 4.65 6.91 -25.87
N VAL A 56 3.48 6.60 -26.41
CA VAL A 56 2.20 7.00 -25.83
C VAL A 56 1.24 5.81 -25.85
N SER A 57 0.56 5.57 -24.72
CA SER A 57 -0.31 4.42 -24.52
C SER A 57 -1.59 4.82 -23.78
N ARG A 58 -2.68 4.07 -23.98
CA ARG A 58 -3.88 4.18 -23.15
C ARG A 58 -3.70 3.55 -21.77
N SER A 59 -3.12 2.35 -21.73
CA SER A 59 -2.99 1.53 -20.52
C SER A 59 -1.74 1.88 -19.72
N GLY A 60 -1.91 2.18 -18.43
CA GLY A 60 -0.78 2.35 -17.50
C GLY A 60 0.03 1.07 -17.29
N GLY A 61 -0.63 -0.09 -17.24
CA GLY A 61 0.04 -1.39 -17.11
C GLY A 61 0.89 -1.70 -18.35
N MET A 62 0.31 -1.56 -19.55
CA MET A 62 1.06 -1.79 -20.79
C MET A 62 2.15 -0.73 -21.01
N SER A 63 2.05 0.45 -20.42
CA SER A 63 3.15 1.42 -20.45
C SER A 63 4.39 0.88 -19.73
N ASN A 64 4.20 0.11 -18.65
CA ASN A 64 5.32 -0.55 -18.00
C ASN A 64 5.89 -1.69 -18.84
N GLU A 65 5.04 -2.43 -19.55
CA GLU A 65 5.52 -3.44 -20.51
C GLU A 65 6.26 -2.82 -21.70
N LEU A 66 5.81 -1.66 -22.19
CA LEU A 66 6.53 -0.89 -23.21
C LEU A 66 7.91 -0.44 -22.71
N ASN A 67 8.05 -0.04 -21.43
CA ASN A 67 9.37 0.25 -20.86
C ASN A 67 10.29 -0.98 -20.99
N ASN A 68 9.79 -2.17 -20.66
CA ASN A 68 10.52 -3.43 -20.78
C ASN A 68 10.90 -3.74 -22.25
N ILE A 69 9.90 -3.82 -23.15
CA ILE A 69 10.10 -4.13 -24.57
C ILE A 69 11.09 -3.14 -25.21
N VAL A 70 10.88 -1.83 -25.02
CA VAL A 70 11.75 -0.79 -25.59
C VAL A 70 13.18 -0.90 -25.04
N SER A 71 13.35 -1.20 -23.75
CA SER A 71 14.68 -1.36 -23.14
C SER A 71 15.48 -2.55 -23.70
N LEU A 72 14.79 -3.61 -24.12
CA LEU A 72 15.40 -4.83 -24.68
C LEU A 72 15.67 -4.72 -26.19
N THR A 73 14.89 -3.89 -26.89
CA THR A 73 14.90 -3.80 -28.37
C THR A 73 15.57 -2.55 -28.92
N SER A 74 15.88 -1.56 -28.07
CA SER A 74 16.45 -0.26 -28.47
C SER A 74 17.47 0.29 -27.45
N ASN A 75 17.90 1.55 -27.59
CA ASN A 75 18.72 2.23 -26.57
C ASN A 75 17.93 2.73 -25.34
N GLY A 76 16.61 2.54 -25.32
CA GLY A 76 15.74 2.86 -24.19
C GLY A 76 14.74 3.99 -24.48
N VAL A 77 13.94 4.28 -23.45
CA VAL A 77 12.85 5.27 -23.52
C VAL A 77 13.41 6.69 -23.42
N CYS A 78 12.93 7.59 -24.28
CA CYS A 78 13.16 9.03 -24.23
C CYS A 78 12.09 9.72 -23.36
N GLU A 79 10.81 9.50 -23.66
CA GLU A 79 9.66 9.90 -22.86
C GLU A 79 8.50 8.92 -23.08
N GLY A 80 7.84 8.49 -22.01
CA GLY A 80 6.73 7.54 -22.05
C GLY A 80 5.53 8.06 -21.29
N ILE A 81 4.39 8.20 -21.96
CA ILE A 81 3.15 8.73 -21.35
C ILE A 81 2.00 7.73 -21.50
N ALA A 82 1.29 7.49 -20.39
CA ALA A 82 -0.01 6.85 -20.41
C ALA A 82 -1.11 7.94 -20.37
N ILE A 83 -1.91 8.08 -21.41
CA ILE A 83 -2.99 9.10 -21.46
C ILE A 83 -4.20 8.73 -20.60
N GLY A 84 -4.35 7.44 -20.27
CA GLY A 84 -5.39 6.90 -19.41
C GLY A 84 -6.58 6.31 -20.18
N GLY A 85 -7.30 5.39 -19.54
CA GLY A 85 -8.36 4.57 -20.16
C GLY A 85 -9.74 5.25 -20.26
N ASP A 86 -9.87 6.50 -19.81
CA ASP A 86 -11.14 7.22 -19.85
C ASP A 86 -11.53 7.64 -21.27
N ARG A 87 -12.84 7.68 -21.57
CA ARG A 87 -13.35 8.08 -22.91
C ARG A 87 -12.92 9.48 -23.35
N TYR A 88 -12.68 10.38 -22.39
CA TYR A 88 -12.21 11.76 -22.64
C TYR A 88 -10.94 11.99 -21.83
N PRO A 89 -9.76 11.54 -22.31
CA PRO A 89 -8.51 11.85 -21.66
C PRO A 89 -8.22 13.35 -21.79
N GLY A 90 -7.48 13.92 -20.85
CA GLY A 90 -7.14 15.34 -20.86
C GLY A 90 -6.09 15.72 -21.89
N THR A 91 -5.29 14.76 -22.30
CA THR A 91 -4.45 14.82 -23.49
C THR A 91 -4.62 13.55 -24.29
N THR A 92 -4.55 13.67 -25.60
CA THR A 92 -4.79 12.60 -26.56
C THR A 92 -3.48 12.03 -27.10
N PHE A 93 -3.56 10.96 -27.89
CA PHE A 93 -2.40 10.44 -28.63
C PHE A 93 -1.70 11.52 -29.46
N MET A 94 -2.49 12.32 -30.17
CA MET A 94 -1.97 13.35 -31.07
C MET A 94 -1.17 14.42 -30.32
N ASP A 95 -1.65 14.84 -29.14
CA ASP A 95 -0.99 15.88 -28.34
C ASP A 95 0.43 15.45 -27.94
N HIS A 96 0.62 14.18 -27.57
CA HIS A 96 1.95 13.69 -27.21
C HIS A 96 2.81 13.37 -28.44
N LEU A 97 2.24 12.83 -29.51
CA LEU A 97 2.97 12.55 -30.75
C LEU A 97 3.51 13.84 -31.39
N LEU A 98 2.77 14.96 -31.35
CA LEU A 98 3.29 16.25 -31.82
C LEU A 98 4.44 16.76 -30.97
N ARG A 99 4.39 16.58 -29.64
CA ARG A 99 5.51 16.93 -28.76
C ARG A 99 6.74 16.07 -29.07
N TYR A 100 6.55 14.78 -29.30
CA TYR A 100 7.64 13.85 -29.65
C TYR A 100 8.23 14.16 -31.03
N GLU A 101 7.41 14.54 -31.99
CA GLU A 101 7.86 15.02 -33.30
C GLU A 101 8.74 16.27 -33.15
N ALA A 102 8.33 17.22 -32.30
CA ALA A 102 9.09 18.43 -32.03
C ALA A 102 10.37 18.21 -31.19
N ASP A 103 10.42 17.16 -30.35
CA ASP A 103 11.57 16.90 -29.48
C ASP A 103 12.75 16.30 -30.28
N PRO A 104 13.90 16.99 -30.40
CA PRO A 104 15.04 16.49 -31.15
C PRO A 104 15.68 15.23 -30.55
N SER A 105 15.45 14.92 -29.27
CA SER A 105 15.95 13.72 -28.61
C SER A 105 15.15 12.45 -28.96
N CYS A 106 13.88 12.62 -29.35
CA CYS A 106 13.05 11.55 -29.87
C CYS A 106 13.38 11.28 -31.34
N LYS A 107 13.73 10.04 -31.68
CA LYS A 107 14.09 9.61 -33.05
C LYS A 107 13.08 8.64 -33.65
N MET A 108 12.33 7.93 -32.82
CA MET A 108 11.18 7.11 -33.23
C MET A 108 10.12 7.11 -32.15
N MET A 109 8.88 6.87 -32.58
CA MET A 109 7.70 6.89 -31.72
C MET A 109 7.02 5.52 -31.70
N VAL A 110 6.45 5.17 -30.55
CA VAL A 110 5.61 3.99 -30.38
C VAL A 110 4.23 4.41 -29.87
N MET A 111 3.17 3.98 -30.53
CA MET A 111 1.79 4.23 -30.09
C MET A 111 1.08 2.90 -29.80
N LEU A 112 0.59 2.76 -28.58
CA LEU A 112 -0.24 1.63 -28.19
C LEU A 112 -1.70 2.09 -28.00
N GLY A 113 -2.47 1.94 -29.08
CA GLY A 113 -3.89 2.24 -29.17
C GLY A 113 -4.76 1.14 -28.57
N GLU A 114 -6.08 1.36 -28.56
CA GLU A 114 -7.05 0.40 -28.04
C GLU A 114 -8.32 0.39 -28.89
N VAL A 115 -9.16 -0.63 -28.74
CA VAL A 115 -10.53 -0.65 -29.25
C VAL A 115 -11.35 0.50 -28.62
N GLY A 116 -12.29 1.07 -29.38
CA GLY A 116 -13.17 2.15 -28.92
C GLY A 116 -12.65 3.55 -29.24
N GLY A 117 -13.56 4.46 -29.62
CA GLY A 117 -13.19 5.81 -30.06
C GLY A 117 -12.48 5.86 -31.42
N ILE A 118 -12.09 7.07 -31.85
CA ILE A 118 -11.56 7.34 -33.21
C ILE A 118 -10.27 8.18 -33.20
N GLU A 119 -9.61 8.33 -32.05
CA GLU A 119 -8.45 9.22 -31.90
C GLU A 119 -7.27 8.82 -32.79
N GLU A 120 -7.06 7.51 -33.01
CA GLU A 120 -5.97 6.99 -33.83
C GLU A 120 -6.08 7.41 -35.31
N TYR A 121 -7.28 7.73 -35.80
CA TYR A 121 -7.45 8.23 -37.16
C TYR A 121 -6.88 9.64 -37.35
N SER A 122 -6.85 10.46 -36.29
CA SER A 122 -6.17 11.76 -36.35
C SER A 122 -4.66 11.59 -36.55
N VAL A 123 -4.08 10.51 -36.02
CA VAL A 123 -2.68 10.14 -36.25
C VAL A 123 -2.47 9.72 -37.70
N CYS A 124 -3.37 8.91 -38.27
CA CYS A 124 -3.32 8.57 -39.70
C CYS A 124 -3.29 9.82 -40.60
N GLU A 125 -4.13 10.81 -40.29
CA GLU A 125 -4.18 12.07 -41.04
C GLU A 125 -2.90 12.90 -40.86
N ALA A 126 -2.34 12.91 -39.65
CA ALA A 126 -1.08 13.61 -39.38
C ALA A 126 0.12 13.00 -40.13
N ILE A 127 0.15 11.67 -40.29
CA ILE A 127 1.18 11.00 -41.10
C ILE A 127 1.01 11.39 -42.58
N ARG A 128 -0.20 11.29 -43.13
CA ARG A 128 -0.47 11.61 -44.56
C ARG A 128 -0.20 13.07 -44.90
N SER A 129 -0.52 13.98 -43.98
CA SER A 129 -0.28 15.42 -44.16
C SER A 129 1.18 15.83 -43.93
N GLY A 130 2.06 14.90 -43.57
CA GLY A 130 3.48 15.18 -43.29
C GLY A 130 3.73 15.92 -41.97
N LYS A 131 2.74 15.97 -41.07
CA LYS A 131 2.91 16.54 -39.72
C LYS A 131 3.67 15.61 -38.79
N ILE A 132 3.59 14.30 -39.03
CA ILE A 132 4.44 13.29 -38.38
C ILE A 132 5.37 12.74 -39.46
N THR A 133 6.67 12.98 -39.30
CA THR A 133 7.70 12.55 -40.24
C THR A 133 8.64 11.52 -39.63
N LYS A 134 8.77 11.47 -38.29
CA LYS A 134 9.56 10.43 -37.62
C LYS A 134 8.86 9.07 -37.71
N PRO A 135 9.61 7.95 -37.74
CA PRO A 135 9.03 6.62 -37.78
C PRO A 135 8.10 6.35 -36.59
N LEU A 136 6.88 5.90 -36.89
CA LEU A 136 5.87 5.53 -35.90
C LEU A 136 5.57 4.03 -35.99
N VAL A 137 5.90 3.30 -34.92
CA VAL A 137 5.41 1.94 -34.71
C VAL A 137 4.08 2.03 -33.95
N ALA A 138 3.02 1.42 -34.47
CA ALA A 138 1.69 1.54 -33.88
C ALA A 138 0.97 0.19 -33.80
N TRP A 139 0.29 -0.06 -32.68
CA TRP A 139 -0.58 -1.22 -32.53
C TRP A 139 -1.79 -0.87 -31.68
N CYS A 140 -2.99 -1.17 -32.18
CA CYS A 140 -4.23 -1.07 -31.41
C CYS A 140 -4.61 -2.45 -30.85
N ILE A 141 -4.70 -2.55 -29.52
CA ILE A 141 -5.13 -3.77 -28.82
C ILE A 141 -6.66 -3.93 -28.85
N GLY A 142 -7.16 -5.14 -28.59
CA GLY A 142 -8.60 -5.44 -28.60
C GLY A 142 -9.11 -6.06 -29.91
N THR A 143 -8.24 -6.70 -30.69
CA THR A 143 -8.61 -7.40 -31.95
C THR A 143 -9.59 -8.55 -31.74
N CYS A 144 -9.64 -9.12 -30.52
CA CYS A 144 -10.62 -10.15 -30.15
C CYS A 144 -12.06 -9.64 -30.11
N SER A 145 -12.31 -8.32 -30.07
CA SER A 145 -13.67 -7.78 -29.98
C SER A 145 -14.56 -8.24 -31.13
N GLY A 146 -13.99 -8.44 -32.33
CA GLY A 146 -14.72 -8.95 -33.50
C GLY A 146 -14.94 -10.46 -33.51
N MET A 147 -14.33 -11.20 -32.58
CA MET A 147 -14.51 -12.66 -32.43
C MET A 147 -15.68 -13.00 -31.49
N PHE A 148 -16.15 -12.03 -30.70
CA PHE A 148 -17.30 -12.21 -29.82
C PHE A 148 -18.61 -11.94 -30.56
N THR A 149 -19.66 -12.67 -30.19
CA THR A 149 -20.99 -12.56 -30.79
C THR A 149 -21.83 -11.42 -30.18
N SER A 150 -21.43 -10.91 -29.01
CA SER A 150 -22.10 -9.79 -28.33
C SER A 150 -21.12 -8.64 -28.10
N GLU A 151 -21.64 -7.42 -27.94
CA GLU A 151 -20.85 -6.26 -27.54
C GLU A 151 -20.23 -6.49 -26.15
N VAL A 152 -18.90 -6.35 -26.06
CA VAL A 152 -18.15 -6.51 -24.82
C VAL A 152 -17.53 -5.18 -24.44
N GLN A 153 -17.92 -4.65 -23.28
CA GLN A 153 -17.22 -3.56 -22.63
C GLN A 153 -15.96 -4.13 -21.96
N PHE A 154 -14.78 -3.69 -22.40
CA PHE A 154 -13.52 -4.05 -21.73
C PHE A 154 -13.26 -3.15 -20.52
N GLY A 155 -12.24 -3.49 -19.72
CA GLY A 155 -12.01 -2.88 -18.40
C GLY A 155 -11.81 -1.36 -18.40
N HIS A 156 -11.20 -0.78 -19.45
CA HIS A 156 -11.13 0.67 -19.58
C HIS A 156 -12.48 1.26 -20.02
N ALA A 157 -12.87 2.39 -19.44
CA ALA A 157 -14.15 3.04 -19.74
C ALA A 157 -14.31 3.42 -21.23
N GLY A 158 -13.21 3.72 -21.93
CA GLY A 158 -13.21 4.00 -23.37
C GLY A 158 -13.19 2.76 -24.28
N ALA A 159 -12.97 1.57 -23.73
CA ALA A 159 -12.72 0.35 -24.50
C ALA A 159 -14.01 -0.38 -24.88
N CYS A 160 -14.82 0.29 -25.70
CA CYS A 160 -16.05 -0.25 -26.30
C CYS A 160 -16.18 0.29 -27.72
N ALA A 161 -16.38 -0.61 -28.68
CA ALA A 161 -16.60 -0.26 -30.08
C ALA A 161 -18.10 -0.22 -30.40
N ASN A 162 -18.62 0.97 -30.69
CA ASN A 162 -20.02 1.16 -31.09
C ASN A 162 -20.21 1.14 -32.62
N ALA A 163 -19.11 1.09 -33.36
CA ALA A 163 -19.09 1.10 -34.82
C ALA A 163 -17.84 0.36 -35.34
N GLU A 164 -17.88 -0.10 -36.59
CA GLU A 164 -16.77 -0.80 -37.24
C GLU A 164 -15.46 0.01 -37.23
N ARG A 165 -15.56 1.34 -37.37
CA ARG A 165 -14.42 2.25 -37.29
C ARG A 165 -13.78 2.29 -35.90
N GLU A 166 -14.51 1.96 -34.85
CA GLU A 166 -13.99 1.93 -33.49
C GLU A 166 -13.28 0.61 -33.17
N THR A 167 -13.33 -0.38 -34.06
CA THR A 167 -12.66 -1.68 -33.86
C THR A 167 -11.14 -1.57 -34.01
N ALA A 168 -10.41 -2.32 -33.19
CA ALA A 168 -8.94 -2.34 -33.25
C ALA A 168 -8.40 -2.81 -34.61
N VAL A 169 -9.09 -3.76 -35.26
CA VAL A 169 -8.71 -4.27 -36.59
C VAL A 169 -8.79 -3.16 -37.64
N SER A 170 -9.90 -2.41 -37.69
CA SER A 170 -10.07 -1.28 -38.62
C SER A 170 -9.04 -0.17 -38.38
N LYS A 171 -8.72 0.13 -37.11
CA LYS A 171 -7.69 1.11 -36.75
C LYS A 171 -6.29 0.66 -37.20
N ASN A 172 -5.91 -0.60 -36.94
CA ASN A 172 -4.64 -1.17 -37.37
C ASN A 172 -4.48 -1.14 -38.90
N ALA A 173 -5.54 -1.47 -39.65
CA ALA A 173 -5.54 -1.38 -41.11
C ALA A 173 -5.35 0.07 -41.60
N ALA A 174 -6.05 1.03 -40.98
CA ALA A 174 -5.96 2.44 -41.32
C ALA A 174 -4.56 3.03 -41.03
N LEU A 175 -3.96 2.70 -39.88
CA LEU A 175 -2.61 3.11 -39.51
C LEU A 175 -1.57 2.55 -40.48
N ARG A 176 -1.70 1.27 -40.84
CA ARG A 176 -0.82 0.63 -41.84
C ARG A 176 -0.91 1.33 -43.19
N HIS A 177 -2.12 1.64 -43.66
CA HIS A 177 -2.32 2.34 -44.93
C HIS A 177 -1.83 3.79 -44.89
N ALA A 178 -1.82 4.43 -43.72
CA ALA A 178 -1.28 5.78 -43.55
C ALA A 178 0.26 5.82 -43.57
N GLY A 179 0.94 4.69 -43.39
CA GLY A 179 2.42 4.60 -43.38
C GLY A 179 3.04 4.31 -42.01
N ALA A 180 2.23 4.05 -40.98
CA ALA A 180 2.77 3.56 -39.71
C ALA A 180 3.24 2.11 -39.83
N ILE A 181 4.26 1.75 -39.05
CA ILE A 181 4.74 0.37 -38.94
C ILE A 181 3.81 -0.38 -37.98
N VAL A 182 2.93 -1.21 -38.52
CA VAL A 182 1.94 -1.96 -37.73
C VAL A 182 2.27 -3.46 -37.77
N PRO A 183 2.63 -4.09 -36.63
CA PRO A 183 2.92 -5.53 -36.57
C PRO A 183 1.67 -6.39 -36.84
N ASN A 184 1.83 -7.72 -36.95
CA ASN A 184 0.68 -8.62 -37.20
C ASN A 184 -0.11 -8.91 -35.92
N SER A 185 0.59 -9.01 -34.80
CA SER A 185 0.02 -9.17 -33.45
C SER A 185 0.80 -8.30 -32.46
N PHE A 186 0.36 -8.29 -31.19
CA PHE A 186 1.12 -7.64 -30.12
C PHE A 186 2.47 -8.33 -29.88
N ASP A 187 2.56 -9.65 -30.08
CA ASP A 187 3.79 -10.42 -29.87
C ASP A 187 4.91 -10.00 -30.83
N ASP A 188 4.56 -9.54 -32.02
CA ASP A 188 5.51 -9.05 -33.04
C ASP A 188 5.93 -7.59 -32.83
N LEU A 189 5.42 -6.90 -31.78
CA LEU A 189 5.69 -5.49 -31.53
C LEU A 189 7.17 -5.23 -31.23
N ASP A 190 7.80 -6.13 -30.47
CA ASP A 190 9.22 -6.05 -30.11
C ASP A 190 10.13 -6.06 -31.35
N THR A 191 9.80 -6.92 -32.31
CA THR A 191 10.51 -7.16 -33.56
C THR A 191 10.34 -5.96 -34.48
N ALA A 192 9.13 -5.39 -34.55
CA ALA A 192 8.87 -4.15 -35.30
C ALA A 192 9.68 -2.96 -34.73
N ILE A 193 9.69 -2.79 -33.41
CA ILE A 193 10.48 -1.74 -32.74
C ILE A 193 11.98 -1.95 -33.01
N GLN A 194 12.49 -3.16 -32.81
CA GLN A 194 13.90 -3.48 -33.00
C GLN A 194 14.35 -3.22 -34.45
N LYS A 195 13.52 -3.58 -35.43
CA LYS A 195 13.81 -3.36 -36.86
C LYS A 195 13.98 -1.87 -37.17
N VAL A 196 13.00 -1.05 -36.79
CA VAL A 196 13.04 0.41 -37.01
C VAL A 196 14.24 1.04 -36.30
N TYR A 197 14.50 0.63 -35.06
CA TYR A 197 15.66 1.10 -34.31
C TYR A 197 16.98 0.79 -35.02
N LYS A 198 17.17 -0.44 -35.53
CA LYS A 198 18.37 -0.84 -36.28
C LYS A 198 18.55 -0.05 -37.57
N GLU A 199 17.47 0.25 -38.30
CA GLU A 199 17.50 1.09 -39.50
C GLU A 199 17.90 2.54 -39.19
N LEU A 200 17.46 3.07 -38.04
CA LEU A 200 17.85 4.41 -37.58
C LEU A 200 19.30 4.47 -37.09
N VAL A 201 19.84 3.38 -36.55
CA VAL A 201 21.26 3.28 -36.20
C VAL A 201 22.11 3.16 -37.47
N SER A 202 21.72 2.33 -38.44
CA SER A 202 22.48 2.14 -39.68
C SER A 202 22.50 3.40 -40.56
N SER A 203 21.45 4.21 -40.51
CA SER A 203 21.39 5.53 -41.17
C SER A 203 22.10 6.65 -40.39
N GLY A 204 22.62 6.37 -39.20
CA GLY A 204 23.34 7.34 -38.36
C GLY A 204 22.46 8.38 -37.66
N ILE A 205 21.12 8.23 -37.73
CA ILE A 205 20.17 9.11 -37.03
C ILE A 205 20.23 8.89 -35.51
N ILE A 206 20.42 7.63 -35.09
CA ILE A 206 20.68 7.26 -33.70
C ILE A 206 22.13 6.85 -33.56
N VAL A 207 22.85 7.51 -32.66
CA VAL A 207 24.19 7.12 -32.21
C VAL A 207 24.08 6.66 -30.76
N PRO A 208 24.09 5.33 -30.51
CA PRO A 208 24.01 4.80 -29.15
C PRO A 208 25.14 5.35 -28.27
N GLN A 209 24.79 5.73 -27.05
CA GLN A 209 25.73 6.23 -26.07
C GLN A 209 26.18 5.09 -25.15
N ASP A 210 27.41 5.19 -24.63
CA ASP A 210 27.93 4.25 -23.66
C ASP A 210 27.09 4.23 -22.38
N GLU A 211 26.86 3.03 -21.85
CA GLU A 211 26.13 2.85 -20.60
C GLU A 211 26.93 3.39 -19.42
N ARG A 212 26.28 4.20 -18.58
CA ARG A 212 26.88 4.70 -17.34
C ARG A 212 26.13 4.08 -16.15
N PRO A 213 26.84 3.47 -15.19
CA PRO A 213 26.18 2.88 -14.03
C PRO A 213 25.47 3.97 -13.22
N PRO A 214 24.22 3.74 -12.76
CA PRO A 214 23.51 4.69 -11.92
C PRO A 214 24.09 4.73 -10.50
N PRO A 215 23.87 5.82 -9.75
CA PRO A 215 24.20 5.86 -8.32
C PRO A 215 23.47 4.75 -7.56
N PRO A 216 24.16 3.98 -6.70
CA PRO A 216 23.53 2.89 -5.95
C PRO A 216 22.61 3.43 -4.86
N VAL A 217 21.48 2.76 -4.65
CA VAL A 217 20.53 3.03 -3.57
C VAL A 217 20.54 1.82 -2.61
N PRO A 218 20.67 2.03 -1.29
CA PRO A 218 20.56 0.94 -0.33
C PRO A 218 19.20 0.24 -0.41
N MET A 219 19.19 -1.07 -0.18
CA MET A 219 17.93 -1.82 -0.08
C MET A 219 17.14 -1.41 1.16
N ASP A 220 15.83 -1.25 1.01
CA ASP A 220 14.93 -0.96 2.13
C ASP A 220 14.95 -2.08 3.17
N TYR A 221 14.90 -1.70 4.45
CA TYR A 221 14.91 -2.65 5.57
C TYR A 221 13.75 -3.65 5.51
N SER A 222 12.55 -3.20 5.12
CA SER A 222 11.37 -4.05 5.00
C SER A 222 11.60 -5.15 3.96
N TRP A 223 12.10 -4.77 2.78
CA TRP A 223 12.39 -5.68 1.68
C TRP A 223 13.50 -6.68 2.03
N ALA A 224 14.60 -6.19 2.62
CA ALA A 224 15.69 -7.05 3.08
C ALA A 224 15.24 -8.06 4.14
N ARG A 225 14.31 -7.66 5.03
CA ARG A 225 13.73 -8.53 6.05
C ARG A 225 12.76 -9.55 5.45
N GLU A 226 11.93 -9.13 4.50
CA GLU A 226 10.96 -9.99 3.80
C GLU A 226 11.66 -11.09 3.00
N LEU A 227 12.73 -10.74 2.29
CA LEU A 227 13.58 -11.68 1.56
C LEU A 227 14.50 -12.53 2.48
N GLY A 228 14.49 -12.29 3.79
CA GLY A 228 15.33 -13.02 4.74
C GLY A 228 16.84 -12.75 4.62
N LEU A 229 17.24 -11.66 3.96
CA LEU A 229 18.65 -11.28 3.77
C LEU A 229 19.31 -10.77 5.05
N ILE A 230 18.49 -10.22 5.96
CA ILE A 230 18.92 -9.70 7.26
C ILE A 230 18.07 -10.30 8.38
N ARG A 231 18.67 -10.32 9.58
CA ARG A 231 17.95 -10.61 10.83
C ARG A 231 18.12 -9.46 11.79
N LYS A 232 17.02 -9.01 12.39
CA LYS A 232 17.02 -8.01 13.47
C LYS A 232 16.41 -8.64 14.72
N PRO A 233 17.14 -8.73 15.86
CA PRO A 233 16.58 -9.26 17.08
C PRO A 233 15.43 -8.38 17.58
N ALA A 234 14.38 -9.01 18.10
CA ALA A 234 13.26 -8.30 18.70
C ALA A 234 13.72 -7.65 20.02
N SER A 235 13.35 -6.38 20.22
CA SER A 235 13.68 -5.64 21.45
C SER A 235 12.68 -5.91 22.58
N PHE A 236 11.49 -6.41 22.24
CA PHE A 236 10.40 -6.66 23.17
C PHE A 236 9.89 -8.08 23.00
N MET A 237 9.44 -8.67 24.11
CA MET A 237 8.72 -9.94 24.15
C MET A 237 7.38 -9.70 24.86
N THR A 238 6.31 -10.27 24.30
CA THR A 238 4.97 -10.28 24.88
C THR A 238 4.38 -11.68 24.74
N SER A 239 3.54 -12.09 25.69
CA SER A 239 2.92 -13.42 25.74
C SER A 239 1.42 -13.41 26.06
N ILE A 240 0.84 -12.23 26.31
CA ILE A 240 -0.52 -12.10 26.84
C ILE A 240 -1.57 -11.80 25.78
N CYS A 241 -1.17 -11.16 24.68
CA CYS A 241 -2.07 -10.71 23.63
C CYS A 241 -1.35 -10.73 22.28
N ASP A 242 -2.05 -11.12 21.22
CA ASP A 242 -1.59 -10.98 19.83
C ASP A 242 -2.71 -10.39 18.98
N GLU A 243 -2.47 -9.18 18.46
CA GLU A 243 -3.40 -8.39 17.66
C GLU A 243 -3.05 -8.36 16.17
N ARG A 244 -1.98 -9.06 15.75
CA ARG A 244 -1.46 -8.98 14.37
C ARG A 244 -2.23 -9.84 13.38
N GLY A 245 -2.95 -10.84 13.89
CA GLY A 245 -3.75 -11.77 13.08
C GLY A 245 -5.07 -11.16 12.60
N ASN A 246 -5.88 -11.96 11.92
CA ASN A 246 -7.23 -11.58 11.52
C ASN A 246 -8.19 -11.41 12.72
N GLU A 247 -7.83 -11.99 13.87
CA GLU A 247 -8.62 -11.97 15.08
C GLU A 247 -7.70 -11.72 16.29
N LEU A 248 -8.23 -10.98 17.26
CA LEU A 248 -7.55 -10.69 18.53
C LEU A 248 -7.43 -11.97 19.37
N LEU A 249 -6.22 -12.26 19.86
CA LEU A 249 -5.96 -13.40 20.73
C LEU A 249 -5.60 -12.94 22.15
N TYR A 250 -6.27 -13.45 23.18
CA TYR A 250 -5.85 -13.33 24.58
C TYR A 250 -5.25 -14.64 25.07
N ALA A 251 -3.95 -14.63 25.37
CA ALA A 251 -3.17 -15.82 25.73
C ALA A 251 -3.40 -17.01 24.78
N GLY A 252 -3.49 -16.73 23.48
CA GLY A 252 -3.74 -17.72 22.43
C GLY A 252 -5.20 -18.13 22.24
N MET A 253 -6.14 -17.63 23.05
CA MET A 253 -7.57 -17.84 22.84
C MET A 253 -8.15 -16.72 21.95
N PRO A 254 -8.81 -17.06 20.83
CA PRO A 254 -9.49 -16.07 19.98
C PRO A 254 -10.62 -15.36 20.72
N ILE A 255 -10.79 -14.07 20.45
CA ILE A 255 -11.78 -13.23 21.13
C ILE A 255 -13.22 -13.72 20.93
N THR A 256 -13.56 -14.28 19.76
CA THR A 256 -14.87 -14.89 19.49
C THR A 256 -15.14 -16.03 20.46
N LYS A 257 -14.17 -16.93 20.65
CA LYS A 257 -14.27 -18.06 21.58
C LYS A 257 -14.45 -17.61 23.03
N ILE A 258 -13.83 -16.50 23.43
CA ILE A 258 -14.01 -15.92 24.77
C ILE A 258 -15.47 -15.52 25.01
N PHE A 259 -16.12 -14.93 23.99
CA PHE A 259 -17.54 -14.58 24.05
C PHE A 259 -18.45 -15.80 23.97
N GLU A 260 -18.16 -16.75 23.07
CA GLU A 260 -18.93 -18.00 22.93
C GLU A 260 -18.94 -18.83 24.22
N GLU A 261 -17.82 -18.84 24.94
CA GLU A 261 -17.69 -19.56 26.21
C GLU A 261 -18.14 -18.73 27.43
N GLU A 262 -18.72 -17.54 27.22
CA GLU A 262 -19.24 -16.65 28.26
C GLU A 262 -18.25 -16.41 29.41
N MET A 263 -16.96 -16.28 29.10
CA MET A 263 -15.88 -16.24 30.09
C MET A 263 -15.93 -15.05 31.05
N GLY A 264 -16.63 -13.97 30.66
CA GLY A 264 -16.77 -12.76 31.45
C GLY A 264 -15.46 -12.01 31.68
N ILE A 265 -15.51 -11.01 32.56
CA ILE A 265 -14.32 -10.19 32.89
C ILE A 265 -13.31 -11.05 33.67
N GLY A 266 -13.79 -11.91 34.58
CA GLY A 266 -12.92 -12.79 35.36
C GLY A 266 -12.13 -13.77 34.50
N GLY A 267 -12.74 -14.33 33.45
CA GLY A 267 -12.06 -15.21 32.52
C GLY A 267 -11.06 -14.48 31.62
N VAL A 268 -11.38 -13.27 31.15
CA VAL A 268 -10.44 -12.42 30.42
C VAL A 268 -9.23 -12.06 31.28
N LEU A 269 -9.43 -11.71 32.56
CA LEU A 269 -8.33 -11.48 33.50
C LEU A 269 -7.49 -12.75 33.71
N GLY A 270 -8.15 -13.92 33.76
CA GLY A 270 -7.48 -15.22 33.79
C GLY A 270 -6.48 -15.42 32.64
N LEU A 271 -6.91 -15.07 31.43
CA LEU A 271 -6.08 -15.14 30.22
C LEU A 271 -4.97 -14.08 30.24
N LEU A 272 -5.30 -12.81 30.47
CA LEU A 272 -4.32 -11.73 30.35
C LEU A 272 -3.27 -11.74 31.47
N TRP A 273 -3.68 -11.97 32.73
CA TRP A 273 -2.77 -11.90 33.88
C TRP A 273 -2.03 -13.21 34.13
N PHE A 274 -2.71 -14.35 33.97
CA PHE A 274 -2.15 -15.66 34.32
C PHE A 274 -1.89 -16.56 33.10
N GLN A 275 -2.33 -16.17 31.90
CA GLN A 275 -2.26 -16.98 30.68
C GLN A 275 -2.92 -18.35 30.87
N ARG A 276 -4.01 -18.39 31.62
CA ARG A 276 -4.78 -19.61 31.93
C ARG A 276 -6.27 -19.42 31.69
N ARG A 277 -6.89 -20.44 31.11
CA ARG A 277 -8.34 -20.61 31.14
C ARG A 277 -8.74 -21.11 32.53
N LEU A 278 -9.21 -20.20 33.38
CA LEU A 278 -9.61 -20.53 34.74
C LEU A 278 -10.97 -21.27 34.75
N PRO A 279 -11.23 -22.13 35.76
CA PRO A 279 -12.55 -22.67 35.99
C PRO A 279 -13.58 -21.56 36.26
N HIS A 280 -14.85 -21.78 35.87
CA HIS A 280 -15.90 -20.77 35.99
C HIS A 280 -16.06 -20.21 37.42
N TYR A 281 -15.93 -21.04 38.45
CA TYR A 281 -16.01 -20.57 39.85
C TYR A 281 -14.88 -19.58 40.20
N ALA A 282 -13.69 -19.77 39.65
CA ALA A 282 -12.56 -18.87 39.87
C ALA A 282 -12.73 -17.56 39.09
N CYS A 283 -13.26 -17.62 37.86
CA CYS A 283 -13.66 -16.42 37.12
C CYS A 283 -14.68 -15.59 37.91
N LYS A 284 -15.72 -16.25 38.44
CA LYS A 284 -16.76 -15.59 39.25
C LYS A 284 -16.21 -15.05 40.57
N PHE A 285 -15.30 -15.78 41.22
CA PHE A 285 -14.64 -15.30 42.43
C PHE A 285 -13.83 -14.02 42.17
N ILE A 286 -13.07 -13.95 41.07
CA ILE A 286 -12.36 -12.72 40.67
C ILE A 286 -13.35 -11.56 40.45
N GLU A 287 -14.46 -11.80 39.74
CA GLU A 287 -15.50 -10.79 39.54
C GLU A 287 -16.10 -10.31 40.89
N MET A 288 -16.32 -11.22 41.83
CA MET A 288 -16.78 -10.88 43.18
C MET A 288 -15.77 -10.00 43.93
N CYS A 289 -14.48 -10.34 43.87
CA CYS A 289 -13.42 -9.53 44.47
C CYS A 289 -13.41 -8.11 43.90
N LEU A 290 -13.57 -7.94 42.58
CA LEU A 290 -13.68 -6.62 41.95
C LEU A 290 -14.90 -5.85 42.44
N MET A 291 -16.05 -6.52 42.60
CA MET A 291 -17.27 -5.87 43.09
C MET A 291 -17.16 -5.39 44.54
N VAL A 292 -16.61 -6.21 45.44
CA VAL A 292 -16.50 -5.83 46.86
C VAL A 292 -15.40 -4.80 47.13
N THR A 293 -14.45 -4.64 46.20
CA THR A 293 -13.37 -3.64 46.29
C THR A 293 -13.63 -2.39 45.47
N ALA A 294 -14.79 -2.29 44.81
CA ALA A 294 -15.09 -1.23 43.84
C ALA A 294 -14.98 0.19 44.43
N ASP A 295 -15.53 0.40 45.64
CA ASP A 295 -15.38 1.66 46.37
C ASP A 295 -15.61 1.44 47.88
N HIS A 296 -14.99 2.27 48.72
CA HIS A 296 -15.17 2.28 50.17
C HIS A 296 -15.34 3.72 50.70
N GLY A 297 -16.00 4.56 49.90
CA GLY A 297 -16.33 5.94 50.24
C GLY A 297 -15.18 6.94 50.04
N PRO A 298 -15.49 8.24 50.10
CA PRO A 298 -14.59 9.30 49.65
C PRO A 298 -13.47 9.66 50.64
N ALA A 299 -13.48 9.09 51.84
CA ALA A 299 -12.57 9.45 52.92
C ALA A 299 -11.21 8.74 52.84
N VAL A 300 -11.12 7.65 52.07
CA VAL A 300 -9.87 6.90 51.92
C VAL A 300 -8.88 7.65 51.03
N SER A 301 -7.58 7.46 51.27
CA SER A 301 -6.49 8.23 50.65
C SER A 301 -6.63 8.38 49.13
N GLY A 302 -6.87 7.28 48.41
CA GLY A 302 -6.99 7.31 46.94
C GLY A 302 -8.21 8.07 46.45
N ALA A 303 -9.38 7.82 47.04
CA ALA A 303 -10.60 8.52 46.68
C ALA A 303 -10.50 10.03 46.95
N HIS A 304 -9.94 10.40 48.10
CA HIS A 304 -9.70 11.80 48.45
C HIS A 304 -8.79 12.49 47.43
N ASN A 305 -7.66 11.89 47.07
CA ASN A 305 -6.74 12.45 46.08
C ASN A 305 -7.38 12.60 44.70
N THR A 306 -8.15 11.60 44.24
CA THR A 306 -8.89 11.68 42.97
C THR A 306 -9.87 12.86 42.99
N ILE A 307 -10.63 13.03 44.08
CA ILE A 307 -11.61 14.12 44.23
C ILE A 307 -10.92 15.48 44.23
N ILE A 308 -9.81 15.64 44.97
CA ILE A 308 -9.07 16.91 44.99
C ILE A 308 -8.52 17.23 43.60
N CYS A 309 -7.94 16.25 42.90
CA CYS A 309 -7.42 16.42 41.55
C CYS A 309 -8.52 16.81 40.55
N ALA A 310 -9.69 16.15 40.62
CA ALA A 310 -10.84 16.48 39.79
C ALA A 310 -11.37 17.89 40.10
N ARG A 311 -11.45 18.27 41.39
CA ARG A 311 -11.83 19.62 41.82
C ARG A 311 -10.83 20.70 41.42
N ALA A 312 -9.57 20.33 41.21
CA ALA A 312 -8.56 21.20 40.61
C ALA A 312 -8.71 21.36 39.08
N GLY A 313 -9.79 20.82 38.49
CA GLY A 313 -10.10 20.95 37.06
C GLY A 313 -9.30 20.00 36.17
N LYS A 314 -8.75 18.92 36.72
CA LYS A 314 -8.03 17.91 35.94
C LYS A 314 -8.98 16.91 35.28
N ASP A 315 -8.51 16.31 34.19
CA ASP A 315 -9.24 15.29 33.43
C ASP A 315 -9.35 13.96 34.20
N LEU A 316 -10.15 13.03 33.65
CA LEU A 316 -10.43 11.74 34.26
C LEU A 316 -9.16 10.91 34.50
N VAL A 317 -8.25 10.83 33.53
CA VAL A 317 -7.03 10.01 33.64
C VAL A 317 -6.08 10.61 34.67
N SER A 318 -5.87 11.93 34.62
CA SER A 318 -5.06 12.63 35.63
C SER A 318 -5.63 12.45 37.05
N SER A 319 -6.94 12.57 37.20
CA SER A 319 -7.61 12.45 38.51
C SER A 319 -7.52 11.03 39.04
N LEU A 320 -7.82 10.03 38.20
CA LEU A 320 -7.71 8.62 38.54
C LEU A 320 -6.28 8.23 38.92
N ALA A 321 -5.29 8.59 38.10
CA ALA A 321 -3.88 8.28 38.37
C ALA A 321 -3.39 8.91 39.68
N SER A 322 -3.82 10.14 39.99
CA SER A 322 -3.49 10.81 41.25
C SER A 322 -3.99 10.04 42.48
N GLY A 323 -5.15 9.38 42.39
CA GLY A 323 -5.65 8.50 43.43
C GLY A 323 -4.94 7.14 43.45
N LEU A 324 -4.75 6.52 42.29
CA LEU A 324 -4.10 5.21 42.18
C LEU A 324 -2.65 5.21 42.70
N LEU A 325 -1.92 6.31 42.56
CA LEU A 325 -0.57 6.47 43.10
C LEU A 325 -0.50 6.40 44.64
N THR A 326 -1.64 6.47 45.33
CA THR A 326 -1.70 6.25 46.78
C THR A 326 -1.79 4.77 47.17
N ILE A 327 -2.12 3.89 46.22
CA ILE A 327 -2.25 2.46 46.46
C ILE A 327 -0.85 1.85 46.62
N GLY A 328 -0.63 1.16 47.73
CA GLY A 328 0.65 0.58 48.13
C GLY A 328 0.59 0.09 49.58
N ASP A 329 1.70 0.17 50.31
CA ASP A 329 1.87 -0.48 51.62
C ASP A 329 0.77 -0.17 52.64
N ARG A 330 0.41 1.12 52.81
CA ARG A 330 -0.54 1.56 53.85
C ARG A 330 -2.00 1.63 53.38
N PHE A 331 -2.23 1.70 52.09
CA PHE A 331 -3.56 1.82 51.50
C PHE A 331 -3.67 0.85 50.32
N GLY A 332 -4.49 -0.20 50.46
CA GLY A 332 -4.67 -1.26 49.47
C GLY A 332 -3.71 -2.46 49.59
N GLY A 333 -2.55 -2.32 50.23
CA GLY A 333 -1.55 -3.39 50.37
C GLY A 333 -1.92 -4.54 51.32
N ALA A 334 -2.97 -4.39 52.13
CA ALA A 334 -3.34 -5.39 53.14
C ALA A 334 -3.75 -6.75 52.54
N LEU A 335 -4.30 -6.79 51.32
CA LEU A 335 -4.69 -8.03 50.66
C LEU A 335 -3.46 -8.91 50.34
N ASP A 336 -2.42 -8.32 49.74
CA ASP A 336 -1.18 -9.02 49.38
C ASP A 336 -0.39 -9.46 50.62
N GLU A 337 -0.29 -8.58 51.63
CA GLU A 337 0.45 -8.91 52.84
C GLU A 337 -0.25 -9.97 53.70
N ALA A 338 -1.58 -9.94 53.81
CA ALA A 338 -2.34 -11.00 54.47
C ALA A 338 -2.11 -12.34 53.76
N ALA A 339 -2.27 -12.38 52.43
CA ALA A 339 -2.03 -13.59 51.65
C ALA A 339 -0.62 -14.16 51.89
N ARG A 340 0.41 -13.31 51.86
CA ARG A 340 1.80 -13.70 52.12
C ARG A 340 2.00 -14.25 53.53
N GLN A 341 1.48 -13.57 54.57
CA GLN A 341 1.65 -13.97 55.97
C GLN A 341 0.98 -15.31 56.25
N PHE A 342 -0.28 -15.47 55.83
CA PHE A 342 -1.04 -16.71 56.04
C PHE A 342 -0.45 -17.87 55.24
N SER A 343 -0.09 -17.67 53.97
CA SER A 343 0.59 -18.71 53.17
C SER A 343 1.91 -19.13 53.81
N SER A 344 2.76 -18.18 54.22
CA SER A 344 4.06 -18.50 54.83
C SER A 344 3.93 -19.30 56.13
N ALA A 345 2.92 -18.98 56.95
CA ALA A 345 2.67 -19.73 58.19
C ALA A 345 2.11 -21.13 57.91
N TYR A 346 1.18 -21.23 56.96
CA TYR A 346 0.57 -22.48 56.54
C TYR A 346 1.60 -23.44 55.90
N ASP A 347 2.41 -22.95 54.96
CA ASP A 347 3.44 -23.73 54.27
C ASP A 347 4.56 -24.19 55.22
N ALA A 348 4.78 -23.45 56.31
CA ALA A 348 5.67 -23.84 57.40
C ALA A 348 5.04 -24.86 58.38
N ASN A 349 3.81 -25.32 58.12
CA ASN A 349 3.04 -26.22 58.99
C ASN A 349 2.85 -25.70 60.43
N MET A 350 2.81 -24.38 60.62
CA MET A 350 2.54 -23.80 61.95
C MET A 350 1.07 -23.97 62.29
N ILE A 351 0.76 -24.45 63.50
CA ILE A 351 -0.62 -24.42 63.97
C ILE A 351 -1.05 -22.96 64.24
N PRO A 352 -2.35 -22.61 64.13
CA PRO A 352 -2.80 -21.22 64.25
C PRO A 352 -2.33 -20.53 65.53
N MET A 353 -2.29 -21.24 66.65
CA MET A 353 -1.85 -20.68 67.94
C MET A 353 -0.35 -20.34 67.95
N GLU A 354 0.48 -21.14 67.29
CA GLU A 354 1.91 -20.87 67.15
C GLU A 354 2.15 -19.64 66.29
N PHE A 355 1.40 -19.49 65.18
CA PHE A 355 1.47 -18.32 64.33
C PHE A 355 1.11 -17.04 65.10
N VAL A 356 0.01 -17.04 65.85
CA VAL A 356 -0.40 -15.89 66.68
C VAL A 356 0.67 -15.53 67.71
N ASN A 357 1.21 -16.52 68.42
CA ASN A 357 2.26 -16.30 69.40
C ASN A 357 3.56 -15.79 68.78
N LYS A 358 3.92 -16.30 67.60
CA LYS A 358 5.09 -15.84 66.84
C LYS A 358 4.94 -14.37 66.46
N MET A 359 3.82 -13.98 65.85
CA MET A 359 3.57 -12.58 65.45
C MET A 359 3.60 -11.64 66.65
N ARG A 360 2.97 -12.04 67.78
CA ARG A 360 3.04 -11.30 69.04
C ARG A 360 4.46 -11.15 69.56
N LYS A 361 5.26 -12.23 69.55
CA LYS A 361 6.65 -12.21 70.00
C LYS A 361 7.53 -11.32 69.12
N GLU A 362 7.24 -11.26 67.82
CA GLU A 362 7.91 -10.38 66.85
C GLU A 362 7.41 -8.93 66.89
N GLY A 363 6.40 -8.61 67.70
CA GLY A 363 5.82 -7.27 67.78
C GLY A 363 5.09 -6.83 66.50
N LYS A 364 4.59 -7.79 65.72
CA LYS A 364 3.85 -7.54 64.47
C LYS A 364 2.37 -7.87 64.63
N LEU A 365 1.51 -7.02 64.06
CA LEU A 365 0.09 -7.31 63.91
C LEU A 365 -0.12 -8.30 62.75
N ILE A 366 -1.17 -9.12 62.85
CA ILE A 366 -1.56 -10.04 61.78
C ILE A 366 -2.35 -9.25 60.74
N MET A 367 -1.89 -9.28 59.50
CA MET A 367 -2.55 -8.52 58.44
C MET A 367 -3.85 -9.22 58.01
N GLY A 368 -4.93 -8.44 57.88
CA GLY A 368 -6.26 -8.95 57.55
C GLY A 368 -7.09 -9.40 58.77
N ILE A 369 -6.62 -9.12 59.99
CA ILE A 369 -7.32 -9.40 61.26
C ILE A 369 -7.68 -8.10 61.99
#